data_AF-A0A529VME6-F1
#
_entry.id   AF-A0A529VME6-F1
#
_cell.length_a   1.000
_cell.length_b   1.000
_cell.length_c   1.000
_cell.angle_alpha   90.00
_cell.angle_beta   90.00
_cell.angle_gamma   90.00
#
_symmetry.space_group_name_H-M   'P 1'
#
loop_
_entity.id
_entity.type
_entity.pdbx_description
1 polymer ?
#
loop_
_entity_poly.entity_id
_entity_poly.type
_entity_poly.pdbx_seq_one_letter_code
_entity_poly.pdbx_strand_id
1 'polypeptide(L)'
;YRNEVALGRKSDPEPRAPGSFGLNSKGVADIAGNVWEWTSTCYAHATMSGGGIASSISNCGVHVVEGFHRTYMSNFIRDGKSGGCAVGTPPDNLGFRLVHDRNWFQDALHRLGVT
;
A
#
# COMPACT_ATOMS: atom_id res chain seq x y z
N TYR A 1 2.04 12.69 -12.82
CA TYR A 1 3.34 13.32 -12.49
C TYR A 1 3.24 14.84 -12.39
N ARG A 2 3.12 15.59 -13.51
CA ARG A 2 3.09 17.07 -13.45
C ARG A 2 1.95 17.60 -12.59
N ASN A 3 0.76 17.01 -12.68
CA ASN A 3 -0.39 17.40 -11.86
C ASN A 3 -0.13 17.16 -10.37
N GLU A 4 0.33 15.96 -10.00
CA GLU A 4 0.64 15.60 -8.60
C GLU A 4 1.73 16.49 -7.98
N VAL A 5 2.79 16.80 -8.73
CA VAL A 5 3.86 17.71 -8.27
C VAL A 5 3.38 19.16 -8.20
N ALA A 6 2.53 19.59 -9.14
CA ALA A 6 1.99 20.95 -9.19
C ALA A 6 0.99 21.24 -8.06
N LEU A 7 0.45 20.23 -7.37
CA LEU A 7 -0.46 20.42 -6.23
C LEU A 7 0.21 21.16 -5.06
N GLY A 8 1.54 21.21 -4.99
CA GLY A 8 2.26 21.99 -3.98
C GLY A 8 1.85 21.64 -2.55
N ARG A 9 1.57 20.35 -2.30
CA ARG A 9 1.05 19.85 -1.03
C ARG A 9 1.99 20.29 0.10
N LYS A 10 1.43 21.01 1.08
CA LYS A 10 2.14 21.34 2.31
C LYS A 10 2.33 20.08 3.16
N SER A 11 3.39 20.05 3.96
CA SER A 11 3.57 19.01 4.97
C SER A 11 2.37 19.02 5.92
N ASP A 12 1.84 17.83 6.19
CA ASP A 12 0.78 17.52 7.16
C ASP A 12 1.30 16.37 8.04
N PRO A 13 2.25 16.65 8.95
CA PRO A 13 2.98 15.62 9.69
C PRO A 13 2.15 14.99 10.80
N GLU A 14 1.09 15.65 11.27
CA GLU A 14 0.22 15.13 12.30
C GLU A 14 -0.93 14.33 11.66
N PRO A 15 -1.02 13.01 11.89
CA PRO A 15 -2.15 12.24 11.42
C PRO A 15 -3.46 12.82 11.95
N ARG A 16 -4.46 12.96 11.08
CA ARG A 16 -5.78 13.44 11.48
C ARG A 16 -6.57 12.33 12.15
N ALA A 17 -7.60 12.73 12.90
CA ALA A 17 -8.54 11.80 13.51
C ALA A 17 -9.15 10.86 12.44
N PRO A 18 -9.43 9.58 12.77
CA PRO A 18 -10.04 8.64 11.85
C PRO A 18 -11.33 9.18 11.22
N GLY A 19 -11.51 8.95 9.92
CA GLY A 19 -12.63 9.43 9.10
C GLY A 19 -12.41 10.78 8.42
N SER A 20 -11.30 11.48 8.70
CA SER A 20 -11.02 12.82 8.15
C SER A 20 -10.86 12.85 6.63
N PHE A 21 -10.58 11.70 6.00
CA PHE A 21 -10.44 11.57 4.54
C PHE A 21 -11.63 10.83 3.90
N GLY A 22 -12.73 10.69 4.66
CA GLY A 22 -13.99 10.16 4.18
C GLY A 22 -14.07 8.62 4.13
N LEU A 23 -15.27 8.14 3.82
CA LEU A 23 -15.58 6.72 3.67
C LEU A 23 -15.76 6.38 2.20
N ASN A 24 -15.28 5.22 1.77
CA ASN A 24 -15.65 4.66 0.48
C ASN A 24 -17.04 3.97 0.55
N SER A 25 -17.51 3.46 -0.59
CA SER A 25 -18.82 2.77 -0.71
C SER A 25 -18.93 1.46 0.09
N LYS A 26 -17.82 0.99 0.70
CA LYS A 26 -17.77 -0.18 1.58
C LYS A 26 -17.65 0.20 3.06
N GLY A 27 -17.72 1.50 3.39
CA GLY A 27 -17.60 1.99 4.76
C GLY A 27 -16.17 1.95 5.30
N VAL A 28 -15.15 1.87 4.42
CA VAL A 28 -13.75 1.92 4.85
C VAL A 28 -13.28 3.37 4.86
N ALA A 29 -12.81 3.83 6.03
CA ALA A 29 -12.34 5.19 6.23
C ALA A 29 -10.89 5.38 5.78
N ASP A 30 -10.61 6.58 5.30
CA ASP A 30 -9.28 7.15 5.12
C ASP A 30 -8.37 6.53 4.06
N ILE A 31 -8.91 5.72 3.14
CA ILE A 31 -8.12 5.17 2.01
C ILE A 31 -7.47 6.28 1.16
N ALA A 32 -8.08 7.46 1.10
CA ALA A 32 -7.60 8.58 0.30
C ALA A 32 -6.47 9.39 0.97
N GLY A 33 -6.07 9.10 2.21
CA GLY A 33 -5.02 9.89 2.87
C GLY A 33 -4.72 9.51 4.32
N ASN A 34 -4.31 10.51 5.11
CA ASN A 34 -3.76 10.38 6.46
C ASN A 34 -2.35 9.76 6.48
N VAL A 35 -2.24 8.53 6.00
CA VAL A 35 -0.98 7.77 5.95
C VAL A 35 -0.87 7.05 4.61
N TRP A 36 0.35 6.67 4.28
CA TRP A 36 0.57 5.53 3.40
C TRP A 36 0.38 4.22 4.17
N GLU A 37 -0.20 3.22 3.52
CA GLU A 37 -0.50 1.93 4.13
C GLU A 37 0.39 0.83 3.53
N TRP A 38 1.21 0.18 4.37
CA TRP A 38 1.93 -1.03 3.99
C TRP A 38 0.96 -2.12 3.55
N THR A 39 1.36 -2.84 2.49
CA THR A 39 0.69 -4.06 2.05
C THR A 39 1.65 -5.24 2.07
N SER A 40 1.12 -6.46 2.14
CA SER A 40 1.93 -7.68 2.01
C SER A 40 2.39 -7.93 0.57
N THR A 41 1.94 -7.14 -0.41
CA THR A 41 2.27 -7.33 -1.83
C THR A 41 3.73 -6.95 -2.09
N CYS A 42 4.52 -7.90 -2.57
CA CYS A 42 5.91 -7.64 -2.96
C CYS A 42 5.96 -6.86 -4.28
N TYR A 43 7.03 -6.08 -4.47
CA TYR A 43 7.36 -5.52 -5.77
C TYR A 43 7.55 -6.66 -6.78
N ALA A 44 7.07 -6.46 -8.01
CA ALA A 44 7.29 -7.41 -9.10
C ALA A 44 7.75 -6.66 -10.35
N HIS A 45 8.85 -7.11 -10.93
CA HIS A 45 9.23 -6.74 -12.29
C HIS A 45 8.53 -7.70 -13.25
N ALA A 46 7.71 -7.18 -14.16
CA ALA A 46 6.95 -7.98 -15.11
C ALA A 46 7.34 -7.63 -16.55
N THR A 47 7.62 -8.65 -17.36
CA THR A 47 7.80 -8.51 -18.81
C THR A 47 6.45 -8.75 -19.48
N MET A 48 6.01 -7.82 -20.32
CA MET A 48 4.74 -7.92 -21.05
C MET A 48 4.96 -8.48 -22.46
N SER A 49 4.07 -9.36 -22.93
CA SER A 49 4.00 -9.83 -24.32
C SER A 49 2.57 -10.23 -24.68
N GLY A 50 2.16 -9.99 -25.93
CA GLY A 50 0.86 -10.44 -26.44
C GLY A 50 -0.37 -9.96 -25.63
N GLY A 51 -0.27 -8.81 -24.94
CA GLY A 51 -1.35 -8.27 -24.10
C GLY A 51 -1.39 -8.81 -22.67
N GLY A 52 -0.43 -9.64 -22.25
CA GLY A 52 -0.35 -10.18 -20.90
C GLY A 52 1.06 -10.17 -20.31
N ILE A 53 1.18 -10.64 -19.07
CA ILE A 53 2.46 -10.85 -18.39
C ILE A 53 3.10 -12.12 -18.96
N ALA A 54 4.23 -11.97 -19.65
CA ALA A 54 5.02 -13.08 -20.18
C ALA A 54 5.89 -13.73 -19.09
N SER A 55 6.45 -12.91 -18.19
CA SER A 55 7.23 -13.37 -17.05
C SER A 55 7.20 -12.33 -15.93
N SER A 56 7.42 -12.78 -14.69
CA SER A 56 7.53 -11.89 -13.54
C SER A 56 8.57 -12.38 -12.54
N ILE A 57 9.32 -11.45 -11.96
CA ILE A 57 10.27 -11.67 -10.89
C ILE A 57 9.82 -10.84 -9.69
N SER A 58 9.59 -11.51 -8.55
CA SER A 58 9.19 -10.84 -7.31
C SER A 58 10.39 -10.51 -6.43
N ASN A 59 10.36 -9.35 -5.78
CA ASN A 59 11.32 -8.90 -4.77
C ASN A 59 10.58 -8.48 -3.50
N CYS A 60 10.58 -9.34 -2.49
CA CYS A 60 9.93 -9.09 -1.20
C CYS A 60 10.81 -8.31 -0.20
N GLY A 61 11.96 -7.77 -0.62
CA GLY A 61 12.64 -6.72 0.12
C GLY A 61 11.97 -5.35 -0.04
N VAL A 62 11.07 -5.22 -1.02
CA VAL A 62 10.32 -4.01 -1.34
C VAL A 62 8.85 -4.37 -1.47
N HIS A 63 7.97 -3.62 -0.79
CA HIS A 63 6.53 -3.85 -0.86
C HIS A 63 5.80 -2.68 -1.51
N VAL A 64 4.65 -2.99 -2.10
CA VAL A 64 3.69 -1.99 -2.54
C VAL A 64 3.09 -1.32 -1.31
N VAL A 65 3.03 0.00 -1.35
CA VAL A 65 2.40 0.83 -0.34
C VAL A 65 1.32 1.65 -1.05
N GLU A 66 0.14 1.72 -0.45
CA GLU A 66 -1.04 2.36 -1.03
C GLU A 66 -1.52 3.54 -0.17
N GLY A 67 -2.50 4.28 -0.67
CA GLY A 67 -3.07 5.46 -0.02
C GLY A 67 -3.40 6.49 -1.08
N PHE A 68 -2.97 7.75 -0.87
CA PHE A 68 -3.19 8.83 -1.83
C PHE A 68 -2.70 8.48 -3.25
N HIS A 69 -1.50 7.89 -3.35
CA HIS A 69 -0.98 7.31 -4.58
C HIS A 69 -0.11 6.09 -4.24
N ARG A 70 -0.01 5.14 -5.18
CA ARG A 70 0.84 3.96 -5.06
C ARG A 70 2.33 4.35 -5.01
N THR A 71 3.07 3.71 -4.11
CA THR A 71 4.53 3.76 -4.04
C THR A 71 5.10 2.38 -3.69
N TYR A 72 6.42 2.29 -3.61
CA TYR A 72 7.16 1.11 -3.21
C TYR A 72 8.11 1.46 -2.08
N MET A 73 8.06 0.68 -1.00
CA MET A 73 8.87 0.90 0.20
C MET A 73 9.73 -0.31 0.51
N SER A 74 11.00 -0.06 0.81
CA SER A 74 11.97 -1.11 1.16
C SER A 74 11.92 -1.41 2.65
N ASN A 75 11.99 -2.69 3.00
CA ASN A 75 12.07 -3.16 4.39
C ASN A 75 13.36 -2.70 5.10
N PHE A 76 14.36 -2.24 4.34
CA PHE A 76 15.66 -1.81 4.87
C PHE A 76 15.68 -0.32 5.26
N ILE A 77 14.63 0.45 4.98
CA ILE A 77 14.58 1.85 5.36
C ILE A 77 13.91 2.02 6.72
N ARG A 78 14.68 2.56 7.68
CA ARG A 78 14.18 2.86 9.03
C ARG A 78 13.22 4.05 9.06
N ASP A 79 13.52 5.10 8.30
CA ASP A 79 12.67 6.29 8.19
C ASP A 79 11.85 6.25 6.90
N GLY A 80 10.64 5.72 7.01
CA GLY A 80 9.72 5.57 5.88
C GLY A 80 9.30 6.89 5.22
N LYS A 81 9.49 8.04 5.88
CA LYS A 81 9.15 9.36 5.30
C LYS A 81 10.02 9.70 4.08
N SER A 82 11.26 9.21 4.05
CA SER A 82 12.24 9.49 2.99
C SER A 82 12.64 8.26 2.16
N GLY A 83 12.19 7.07 2.56
CA GLY A 83 12.64 5.79 1.99
C GLY A 83 11.96 5.30 0.70
N GLY A 84 10.86 5.92 0.31
CA GLY A 84 10.00 5.40 -0.74
C GLY A 84 10.43 5.82 -2.14
N CYS A 85 10.32 4.90 -3.11
CA CYS A 85 10.36 5.25 -4.52
C CYS A 85 8.93 5.62 -4.96
N ALA A 86 8.62 6.92 -4.96
CA ALA A 86 7.27 7.42 -5.21
C ALA A 86 7.22 8.45 -6.35
N VAL A 87 6.03 8.64 -6.90
CA VAL A 87 5.75 9.65 -7.92
C VAL A 87 4.83 10.71 -7.31
N GLY A 88 5.39 11.89 -6.99
CA GLY A 88 4.65 12.98 -6.34
C GLY A 88 5.17 13.26 -4.93
N THR A 89 4.56 14.23 -4.23
CA THR A 89 4.90 14.51 -2.83
C THR A 89 4.32 13.42 -1.94
N PRO A 90 5.13 12.69 -1.17
CA PRO A 90 4.63 11.64 -0.28
C PRO A 90 3.74 12.24 0.82
N PRO A 91 2.79 11.46 1.38
CA PRO A 91 2.27 11.73 2.71
C PRO A 91 3.43 11.78 3.72
N ASP A 92 3.26 12.54 4.81
CA ASP A 92 4.30 12.65 5.83
C ASP A 92 4.37 11.44 6.77
N ASN A 93 3.39 10.53 6.68
CA ASN A 93 3.18 9.43 7.62
C ASN A 93 3.06 8.09 6.89
N LEU A 94 3.57 7.04 7.52
CA LEU A 94 3.54 5.66 7.05
C LEU A 94 2.94 4.77 8.16
N GLY A 95 1.96 3.97 7.81
CA GLY A 95 1.22 3.09 8.71
C GLY A 95 0.80 1.81 7.99
N PHE A 96 -0.23 1.17 8.51
CA PHE A 96 -0.77 -0.07 7.94
C PHE A 96 -2.22 -0.25 8.35
N ARG A 97 -2.89 -1.19 7.68
CA ARG A 97 -4.25 -1.62 8.01
C ARG A 97 -4.28 -3.13 8.10
N LEU A 98 -5.01 -3.63 9.09
CA LEU A 98 -5.25 -5.05 9.24
C LEU A 98 -6.36 -5.50 8.32
N VAL A 99 -6.13 -6.63 7.65
CA VAL A 99 -7.13 -7.34 6.85
C VAL A 99 -7.25 -8.74 7.46
N HIS A 100 -8.48 -9.24 7.56
CA HIS A 100 -8.78 -10.54 8.12
C HIS A 100 -9.68 -11.32 7.16
N ASP A 101 -9.29 -12.55 6.85
CA ASP A 101 -10.12 -13.46 6.08
C ASP A 101 -11.20 -14.08 6.97
N ARG A 102 -12.46 -13.91 6.61
CA ARG A 102 -13.59 -14.46 7.38
C ARG A 102 -13.57 -15.98 7.45
N ASN A 103 -12.91 -16.64 6.50
CA ASN A 103 -12.84 -18.10 6.43
C ASN A 103 -11.56 -18.66 7.02
N TRP A 104 -10.78 -17.87 7.78
CA TRP A 104 -9.48 -18.30 8.34
C TRP A 104 -9.54 -19.64 9.08
N PHE A 105 -10.65 -19.94 9.75
CA PHE A 105 -10.83 -21.19 10.49
C PHE A 105 -10.96 -22.39 9.54
N GLN A 106 -11.71 -22.24 8.45
CA GLN A 106 -11.83 -23.27 7.41
C GLN A 106 -10.49 -23.48 6.70
N ASP A 107 -9.78 -22.39 6.40
CA ASP A 107 -8.43 -22.46 5.84
C ASP A 107 -7.43 -23.12 6.79
N ALA A 108 -7.53 -22.85 8.10
CA ALA A 108 -6.71 -23.48 9.11
C ALA A 108 -7.00 -24.98 9.24
N LEU A 109 -8.28 -25.38 9.23
CA LEU A 109 -8.69 -26.79 9.22
C LEU A 109 -8.19 -27.51 7.97
N HIS A 110 -8.35 -26.90 6.79
CA HIS A 110 -7.82 -27.43 5.53
C HIS A 110 -6.30 -27.60 5.58
N ARG A 111 -5.55 -26.62 6.11
CA ARG A 111 -4.09 -26.72 6.29
C ARG A 111 -3.68 -27.81 7.27
N LEU A 112 -4.54 -28.15 8.23
CA LEU A 112 -4.34 -29.22 9.20
C LEU A 112 -4.87 -30.58 8.72
N GLY A 113 -5.39 -30.67 7.49
CA GLY A 113 -5.91 -31.91 6.91
C GLY A 113 -7.27 -32.34 7.45
N VAL A 114 -8.00 -31.44 8.10
CA VAL A 114 -9.38 -31.67 8.53
C VAL A 114 -10.30 -31.11 7.44
N THR A 115 -10.88 -32.00 6.65
CA THR A 115 -11.95 -31.69 5.68
C THR A 115 -13.32 -31.73 6.33
#